data_AF-A0A1H3YH42-F1
#
_entry.id   AF-A0A1H3YH42-F1
#
_cell.length_a   1.000
_cell.length_b   1.000
_cell.length_c   1.000
_cell.angle_alpha   90.00
_cell.angle_beta   90.00
_cell.angle_gamma   90.00
#
_symmetry.space_group_name_H-M   'P 1'
#
loop_
_entity.id
_entity.type
_entity.pdbx_description
1 polymer ?
#
loop_
_entity_poly.entity_id
_entity_poly.type
_entity_poly.pdbx_seq_one_letter_code
_entity_poly.pdbx_strand_id
1 'polypeptide(L)'
;MVTSLNYPIKELAKLFDFLDSDTPATQQWVHDYLVKQGLPVNTGIQLGYNVQVDTYNTVIHYFQDPAVVRIVANKMRNAWRVRKHRKQKGLVTLSISLDKDVSDQLSRMCKGEKKSEVITMLINDNYRLFLENKKEMQRQKEADKRARMLQCKNEKLKKLILNPSAEASKHDCQSNLENQLKDGISKLYDIIYSANEQNTVIDHQLLLLATKIYYEVFSK
;
A
#
# COMPACT_ATOMS: atom_id res chain seq x y z
N MET A 1 7.48 7.51 49.18
CA MET A 1 6.58 7.95 48.10
C MET A 1 6.16 6.72 47.31
N VAL A 2 4.91 6.30 47.48
CA VAL A 2 4.31 5.16 46.80
C VAL A 2 3.54 5.73 45.60
N THR A 3 4.15 5.72 44.43
CA THR A 3 3.47 6.12 43.19
C THR A 3 2.85 4.89 42.53
N SER A 4 1.53 4.97 42.41
CA SER A 4 0.61 4.18 41.59
C SER A 4 1.24 3.28 40.53
N LEU A 5 0.84 2.00 40.49
CA LEU A 5 0.76 1.20 39.27
C LEU A 5 -0.05 -0.10 39.49
N ASN A 6 -1.25 0.02 40.06
CA ASN A 6 -2.31 -0.95 39.80
C ASN A 6 -2.94 -0.63 38.43
N TYR A 7 -2.12 -0.70 37.36
CA TYR A 7 -2.68 -0.97 36.04
C TYR A 7 -3.39 -2.32 36.15
N PRO A 8 -4.61 -2.50 35.59
CA PRO A 8 -5.29 -3.77 35.73
C PRO A 8 -4.41 -4.86 35.10
N ILE A 9 -3.80 -5.69 35.94
CA ILE A 9 -2.97 -6.86 35.60
C ILE A 9 -3.63 -7.69 34.49
N LYS A 10 -4.97 -7.69 34.46
CA LYS A 10 -5.82 -8.31 33.42
C LYS A 10 -5.62 -7.75 32.01
N GLU A 11 -5.33 -6.47 31.82
CA GLU A 11 -5.14 -5.87 30.48
C GLU A 11 -3.78 -6.23 29.88
N LEU A 12 -2.74 -6.34 30.71
CA LEU A 12 -1.42 -6.72 30.23
C LEU A 12 -1.33 -8.22 29.93
N ALA A 13 -2.04 -9.07 30.69
CA ALA A 13 -2.13 -10.50 30.41
C ALA A 13 -2.74 -10.79 29.02
N LYS A 14 -3.72 -9.99 28.59
CA LYS A 14 -4.34 -10.09 27.24
C LYS A 14 -3.38 -9.85 26.09
N LEU A 15 -2.23 -9.21 26.34
CA LEU A 15 -1.22 -9.00 25.29
C LEU A 15 -0.65 -10.33 24.78
N PHE A 16 -0.73 -11.40 25.59
CA PHE A 16 -0.22 -12.73 25.30
C PHE A 16 -1.29 -13.72 24.81
N ASP A 17 -2.55 -13.29 24.60
CA ASP A 17 -3.67 -14.12 24.08
C ASP A 17 -3.36 -14.81 22.73
N PHE A 18 -2.32 -14.36 22.01
CA PHE A 18 -1.88 -14.98 20.77
C PHE A 18 -1.22 -16.36 20.96
N LEU A 19 -0.85 -16.72 22.19
CA LEU A 19 -0.37 -18.04 22.59
C LEU A 19 -1.58 -18.95 22.86
N ASP A 20 -2.33 -19.22 21.80
CA ASP A 20 -3.62 -19.92 21.79
C ASP A 20 -3.55 -21.44 22.03
N SER A 21 -2.36 -21.99 22.31
CA SER A 21 -2.14 -23.44 22.35
C SER A 21 -1.06 -23.86 23.34
N ASP A 22 -1.46 -24.60 24.37
CA ASP A 22 -0.57 -25.19 25.37
C ASP A 22 0.04 -26.52 24.89
N THR A 23 0.65 -26.52 23.70
CA THR A 23 1.37 -27.70 23.19
C THR A 23 2.83 -27.70 23.63
N PRO A 24 3.49 -28.86 23.78
CA PRO A 24 4.92 -28.94 24.05
C PRO A 24 5.77 -28.14 23.04
N ALA A 25 5.34 -28.12 21.78
CA ALA A 25 6.01 -27.35 20.72
C ALA A 25 5.83 -25.82 20.87
N THR A 26 4.74 -25.37 21.48
CA THR A 26 4.51 -23.96 21.83
C THR A 26 5.37 -23.58 23.03
N GLN A 27 5.38 -24.42 24.08
CA GLN A 27 6.21 -24.25 25.28
C GLN A 27 7.69 -24.14 24.93
N GLN A 28 8.22 -25.07 24.13
CA GLN A 28 9.61 -25.04 23.69
C GLN A 28 9.93 -23.77 22.92
N TRP A 29 9.02 -23.32 22.05
CA TRP A 29 9.26 -22.10 21.28
C TRP A 29 9.29 -20.85 22.15
N VAL A 30 8.37 -20.75 23.12
CA VAL A 30 8.34 -19.65 24.08
C VAL A 30 9.64 -19.61 24.88
N HIS A 31 10.06 -20.77 25.40
CA HIS A 31 11.32 -20.92 26.10
C HIS A 31 12.49 -20.42 25.24
N ASP A 32 12.66 -20.96 24.04
CA ASP A 32 13.75 -20.58 23.12
C ASP A 32 13.70 -19.09 22.75
N TYR A 33 12.51 -18.52 22.59
CA TYR A 33 12.34 -17.12 22.29
C TYR A 33 12.80 -16.23 23.44
N LEU A 34 12.36 -16.51 24.66
CA LEU A 34 12.72 -15.75 25.86
C LEU A 34 14.22 -15.83 26.14
N VAL A 35 14.82 -17.02 26.05
CA VAL A 35 16.27 -17.21 26.17
C VAL A 35 17.04 -16.38 25.13
N LYS A 36 16.59 -16.37 23.86
CA LYS A 36 17.20 -15.54 22.81
C LYS A 36 17.07 -14.04 23.06
N GLN A 37 16.06 -13.60 23.80
CA GLN A 37 15.92 -12.21 24.24
C GLN A 37 16.74 -11.90 25.50
N GLY A 38 17.51 -12.86 26.03
CA GLY A 38 18.30 -12.69 27.24
C GLY A 38 17.48 -12.76 28.53
N LEU A 39 16.25 -13.28 28.47
CA LEU A 39 15.41 -13.46 29.65
C LEU A 39 15.69 -14.83 30.26
N PRO A 40 16.13 -14.90 31.53
CA PRO A 40 16.30 -16.16 32.22
C PRO A 40 14.94 -16.84 32.40
N VAL A 41 14.80 -17.99 31.76
CA VAL A 41 13.64 -18.87 31.94
C VAL A 41 14.08 -19.94 32.94
N ASN A 42 13.42 -20.00 34.10
CA ASN A 42 13.63 -21.12 35.01
C ASN A 42 13.25 -22.40 34.25
N THR A 43 14.19 -23.35 34.17
CA THR A 43 14.15 -24.60 33.38
C THR A 43 13.04 -25.59 33.79
N GLY A 44 12.09 -25.17 34.61
CA GLY A 44 10.91 -25.93 35.00
C GLY A 44 9.65 -25.31 34.41
N ILE A 45 9.48 -25.33 33.09
CA ILE A 45 8.12 -25.28 32.52
C ILE A 45 7.49 -26.61 32.93
N GLN A 46 6.82 -26.61 34.08
CA GLN A 46 6.08 -27.77 34.55
C GLN A 46 5.00 -28.06 33.51
N LEU A 47 5.04 -29.26 32.89
CA LEU A 47 4.00 -29.74 32.01
C LEU A 47 2.65 -29.60 32.72
N GLY A 48 1.80 -28.68 32.27
CA GLY A 48 0.46 -28.46 32.82
C GLY A 48 0.08 -27.00 33.11
N TYR A 49 1.04 -26.06 33.07
CA TYR A 49 0.74 -24.63 33.25
C TYR A 49 0.40 -23.94 31.93
N ASN A 50 -0.52 -22.97 32.02
CA ASN A 50 -0.97 -22.15 30.90
C ASN A 50 0.19 -21.28 30.41
N VAL A 51 0.64 -21.52 29.18
CA VAL A 51 1.83 -20.89 28.58
C VAL A 51 1.70 -19.37 28.54
N GLN A 52 0.48 -18.87 28.36
CA GLN A 52 0.20 -17.44 28.37
C GLN A 52 0.52 -16.82 29.73
N VAL A 53 0.06 -17.46 30.81
CA VAL A 53 0.22 -16.96 32.18
C VAL A 53 1.70 -16.99 32.58
N ASP A 54 2.40 -18.07 32.27
CA ASP A 54 3.82 -18.20 32.59
C ASP A 54 4.69 -17.20 31.83
N THR A 55 4.38 -17.00 30.54
CA THR A 55 5.05 -15.98 29.72
C THR A 55 4.82 -14.59 30.30
N TYR A 56 3.57 -14.28 30.64
CA TYR A 56 3.20 -12.99 31.25
C TYR A 56 3.96 -12.75 32.56
N ASN A 57 3.94 -13.73 33.47
CA ASN A 57 4.62 -13.67 34.76
C ASN A 57 6.13 -13.48 34.60
N THR A 58 6.73 -14.18 33.66
CA THR A 58 8.16 -14.04 33.36
C THR A 58 8.47 -12.63 32.86
N VAL A 59 7.72 -12.14 31.86
CA VAL A 59 7.98 -10.83 31.26
C VAL A 59 7.78 -9.68 32.24
N ILE A 60 6.74 -9.71 33.09
CA ILE A 60 6.48 -8.66 34.07
C ILE A 60 7.45 -8.70 35.26
N HIS A 61 7.98 -9.88 35.59
CA HIS A 61 9.03 -10.01 36.61
C HIS A 61 10.31 -9.28 36.19
N TYR A 62 10.69 -9.36 34.91
CA TYR A 62 11.88 -8.69 34.38
C TYR A 62 11.64 -7.23 33.99
N PHE A 63 10.43 -6.90 33.52
CA PHE A 63 10.09 -5.56 33.08
C PHE A 63 8.91 -5.01 33.88
N GLN A 64 9.22 -4.12 34.81
CA GLN A 64 8.21 -3.44 35.63
C GLN A 64 7.49 -2.32 34.88
N ASP A 65 8.09 -1.79 33.81
CA ASP A 65 7.48 -0.76 32.96
C ASP A 65 6.46 -1.38 31.97
N PRO A 66 5.16 -1.03 32.08
CA PRO A 66 4.13 -1.51 31.16
C PRO A 66 4.39 -1.20 29.68
N ALA A 67 5.09 -0.10 29.37
CA ALA A 67 5.42 0.26 28.00
C ALA A 67 6.40 -0.75 27.39
N VAL A 68 7.40 -1.18 28.17
CA VAL A 68 8.37 -2.20 27.76
C VAL A 68 7.69 -3.56 27.59
N VAL A 69 6.80 -3.94 28.51
CA VAL A 69 6.00 -5.18 28.40
C VAL A 69 5.21 -5.22 27.09
N ARG A 70 4.57 -4.11 26.70
CA ARG A 70 3.85 -4.00 25.41
C ARG A 70 4.76 -4.19 24.21
N ILE A 71 5.96 -3.60 24.23
CA ILE A 71 6.94 -3.74 23.15
C ILE A 71 7.38 -5.20 23.01
N VAL A 72 7.70 -5.86 24.14
CA VAL A 72 8.10 -7.27 24.16
C VAL A 72 6.98 -8.16 23.63
N ALA A 73 5.74 -7.98 24.13
CA ALA A 73 4.59 -8.75 23.67
C ALA A 73 4.34 -8.57 22.16
N ASN A 74 4.48 -7.35 21.63
CA ASN A 74 4.35 -7.08 20.19
C ASN A 74 5.45 -7.76 19.35
N LYS A 75 6.72 -7.70 19.79
CA LYS A 75 7.83 -8.39 19.14
C LYS A 75 7.60 -9.91 19.12
N MET A 76 7.17 -10.45 20.25
CA MET A 76 6.89 -11.88 20.41
C MET A 76 5.72 -12.32 19.52
N ARG A 77 4.63 -11.56 19.49
CA ARG A 77 3.48 -11.79 18.61
C ARG A 77 3.88 -11.82 17.14
N ASN A 78 4.72 -10.89 16.71
CA ASN A 78 5.22 -10.85 15.33
C ASN A 78 6.06 -12.09 15.00
N ALA A 79 6.96 -12.49 15.90
CA ALA A 79 7.76 -13.70 15.72
C ALA A 79 6.89 -14.97 15.68
N TRP A 80 5.85 -15.04 16.52
CA TRP A 80 4.87 -16.12 16.53
C TRP A 80 4.11 -16.22 15.20
N ARG A 81 3.62 -15.08 14.69
CA ARG A 81 2.94 -15.02 13.39
C ARG A 81 3.82 -15.53 12.25
N VAL A 82 5.10 -15.14 12.24
CA VAL A 82 6.08 -15.61 11.24
C VAL A 82 6.28 -17.12 11.35
N ARG A 83 6.38 -17.68 12.56
CA ARG A 83 6.46 -19.14 12.77
C ARG A 83 5.22 -19.86 12.23
N LYS A 84 4.02 -19.38 12.56
CA LYS A 84 2.75 -19.98 12.11
C LYS A 84 2.66 -19.96 10.59
N HIS A 85 3.06 -18.87 9.96
CA HIS A 85 3.15 -18.74 8.50
C HIS A 85 4.14 -19.75 7.89
N ARG A 86 5.34 -19.90 8.46
CA ARG A 86 6.34 -20.88 7.96
C ARG A 86 5.90 -22.35 8.10
N LYS A 87 4.98 -22.65 9.02
CA LYS A 87 4.46 -24.01 9.25
C LYS A 87 3.39 -24.42 8.21
N GLN A 88 2.91 -23.51 7.36
CA GLN A 88 2.01 -23.87 6.25
C GLN A 88 2.76 -24.77 5.26
N LYS A 89 2.43 -26.06 5.30
CA LYS A 89 3.07 -27.14 4.55
C LYS A 89 2.80 -26.95 3.05
N GLY A 90 3.86 -26.83 2.25
CA GLY A 90 3.79 -26.75 0.79
C GLY A 90 4.56 -25.58 0.17
N LEU A 91 5.03 -24.62 0.98
CA LEU A 91 5.82 -23.48 0.51
C LEU A 91 7.24 -23.56 1.08
N VAL A 92 8.24 -23.56 0.18
CA VAL A 92 9.66 -23.44 0.55
C VAL A 92 10.09 -22.00 0.29
N THR A 93 10.71 -21.36 1.29
CA THR A 93 11.29 -20.03 1.12
C THR A 93 12.77 -20.17 0.80
N LEU A 94 13.19 -19.68 -0.36
CA LEU A 94 14.58 -19.65 -0.78
C LEU A 94 15.16 -18.24 -0.53
N SER A 95 16.35 -18.17 0.07
CA SER A 95 17.14 -16.94 0.14
C SER A 95 18.25 -17.04 -0.90
N ILE A 96 18.26 -16.14 -1.87
CA ILE A 96 19.24 -16.13 -2.96
C ILE A 96 19.84 -14.74 -3.10
N SER A 97 21.13 -14.72 -3.44
CA SER A 97 21.81 -13.51 -3.88
C SER A 97 21.81 -13.49 -5.40
N LEU A 98 21.44 -12.35 -5.98
CA LEU A 98 21.43 -12.11 -7.41
C LEU A 98 22.29 -10.90 -7.70
N ASP A 99 22.91 -10.88 -8.87
CA ASP A 99 23.54 -9.67 -9.38
C ASP A 99 22.52 -8.54 -9.46
N LYS A 100 22.99 -7.31 -9.21
CA LYS A 100 22.12 -6.13 -9.13
C LYS A 100 21.29 -5.96 -10.41
N ASP A 101 21.93 -6.09 -11.57
CA ASP A 101 21.26 -5.92 -12.87
C ASP A 101 20.15 -6.95 -13.09
N VAL A 102 20.38 -8.21 -12.66
CA VAL A 102 19.40 -9.30 -12.75
C VAL A 102 18.23 -9.05 -11.79
N SER A 103 18.52 -8.58 -10.57
CA SER A 103 17.51 -8.20 -9.58
C SER A 103 16.62 -7.04 -10.07
N ASP A 104 17.24 -6.04 -10.71
CA ASP A 104 16.53 -4.89 -11.27
C ASP A 104 15.67 -5.27 -12.48
N GLN A 105 16.18 -6.15 -13.35
CA GLN A 105 15.40 -6.73 -14.43
C GLN A 105 14.20 -7.53 -13.90
N LEU A 106 14.42 -8.42 -12.93
CA LEU A 106 13.34 -9.19 -12.31
C LEU A 106 12.29 -8.27 -11.68
N SER A 107 12.74 -7.22 -10.98
CA SER A 107 11.83 -6.24 -10.36
C SER A 107 10.99 -5.50 -11.39
N ARG A 108 11.54 -5.18 -12.57
CA ARG A 108 10.77 -4.61 -13.70
C ARG A 108 9.76 -5.59 -14.27
N MET A 109 10.13 -6.87 -14.42
CA MET A 109 9.24 -7.93 -14.91
C MET A 109 8.07 -8.21 -13.95
N CYS A 110 8.31 -8.03 -12.65
CA CYS A 110 7.33 -8.26 -11.59
C CYS A 110 6.48 -7.04 -11.23
N LYS A 111 6.44 -5.98 -12.06
CA LYS A 111 5.61 -4.80 -11.77
C LYS A 111 4.12 -5.20 -11.63
N GLY A 112 3.63 -5.12 -10.39
CA GLY A 112 2.26 -5.46 -10.02
C GLY A 112 2.02 -6.93 -9.66
N GLU A 113 3.04 -7.79 -9.75
CA GLU A 113 2.94 -9.24 -9.52
C GLU A 113 3.94 -9.70 -8.46
N LYS A 114 3.70 -10.85 -7.83
CA LYS A 114 4.66 -11.42 -6.88
C LYS A 114 5.87 -11.99 -7.63
N LYS A 115 7.08 -11.67 -7.15
CA LYS A 115 8.34 -12.20 -7.72
C LYS A 115 8.35 -13.72 -7.84
N SER A 116 7.81 -14.42 -6.84
CA SER A 116 7.70 -15.89 -6.84
C SER A 116 6.85 -16.43 -7.98
N GLU A 117 5.74 -15.77 -8.31
CA GLU A 117 4.84 -16.21 -9.38
C GLU A 117 5.48 -16.01 -10.76
N VAL A 118 6.12 -14.86 -10.97
CA VAL A 118 6.87 -14.57 -12.20
C VAL A 118 8.04 -15.53 -12.40
N ILE A 119 8.80 -15.84 -11.35
CA ILE A 119 9.87 -16.84 -11.41
C ILE A 119 9.30 -18.21 -11.77
N THR A 120 8.20 -18.65 -11.15
CA THR A 120 7.55 -19.92 -11.49
C THR A 120 7.09 -19.95 -12.95
N MET A 121 6.54 -18.85 -13.47
CA MET A 121 6.14 -18.75 -14.88
C MET A 121 7.34 -18.79 -15.83
N LEU A 122 8.48 -18.20 -15.45
CA LEU A 122 9.72 -18.27 -16.22
C LEU A 122 10.28 -19.68 -16.25
N ILE A 123 10.30 -20.38 -15.10
CA ILE A 123 10.81 -21.75 -15.00
C ILE A 123 9.92 -22.73 -15.78
N ASN A 124 8.60 -22.54 -15.75
CA ASN A 124 7.65 -23.39 -16.45
C ASN A 124 7.42 -22.97 -17.92
N ASP A 125 8.25 -22.09 -18.49
CA ASP A 125 8.14 -21.53 -19.85
C ASP A 125 6.78 -20.88 -20.21
N ASN A 126 5.94 -20.62 -19.21
CA ASN A 126 4.61 -20.03 -19.39
C ASN A 126 4.62 -18.49 -19.38
N TYR A 127 5.78 -17.87 -19.19
CA TYR A 127 5.89 -16.41 -19.10
C TYR A 127 5.47 -15.69 -20.38
N ARG A 128 5.71 -16.28 -21.56
CA ARG A 128 5.29 -15.70 -22.85
C ARG A 128 3.77 -15.61 -22.95
N LEU A 129 3.07 -16.68 -22.59
CA LEU A 129 1.61 -16.73 -22.54
C LEU A 129 1.05 -15.71 -21.54
N PHE A 130 1.70 -15.55 -20.39
CA PHE A 130 1.34 -14.51 -19.42
C PHE A 130 1.45 -13.09 -20.01
N LEU A 131 2.53 -12.78 -20.74
CA LEU A 131 2.70 -11.48 -21.38
C LEU A 131 1.65 -11.22 -22.46
N GLU A 132 1.29 -12.24 -23.25
CA GLU A 132 0.23 -12.15 -24.26
C GLU A 132 -1.13 -11.90 -23.62
N ASN A 133 -1.48 -12.66 -22.58
CA ASN A 133 -2.71 -12.45 -21.81
C ASN A 133 -2.76 -11.06 -21.18
N LYS A 134 -1.64 -10.55 -20.65
CA LYS A 134 -1.57 -9.20 -20.07
C LYS A 134 -1.80 -8.11 -21.13
N LYS A 135 -1.21 -8.26 -22.31
CA LYS A 135 -1.44 -7.35 -23.45
C LYS A 135 -2.89 -7.42 -23.92
N GLU A 136 -3.48 -8.61 -23.94
CA GLU A 136 -4.87 -8.80 -24.34
C GLU A 136 -5.84 -8.15 -23.34
N MET A 137 -5.65 -8.38 -22.04
CA MET A 137 -6.43 -7.73 -20.98
C MET A 137 -6.32 -6.20 -21.04
N GLN A 138 -5.15 -5.67 -21.38
CA GLN A 138 -4.97 -4.23 -21.53
C GLN A 138 -5.70 -3.70 -22.78
N ARG A 139 -5.62 -4.41 -23.91
CA ARG A 139 -6.39 -4.08 -25.12
C ARG A 139 -7.90 -4.09 -24.87
N GLN A 140 -8.40 -5.08 -24.14
CA GLN A 140 -9.82 -5.16 -23.76
C GLN A 140 -10.24 -3.98 -22.87
N LYS A 141 -9.45 -3.64 -21.84
CA LYS A 141 -9.72 -2.47 -20.99
C LYS A 141 -9.75 -1.16 -21.79
N GLU A 142 -8.83 -1.01 -22.74
CA GLU A 142 -8.80 0.17 -23.61
C GLU A 142 -10.00 0.21 -24.58
N ALA A 143 -10.37 -0.93 -25.15
CA ALA A 143 -11.56 -1.06 -25.99
C ALA A 143 -12.85 -0.73 -25.22
N ASP A 144 -13.00 -1.28 -24.01
CA ASP A 144 -14.14 -0.99 -23.12
C ASP A 144 -14.21 0.49 -22.76
N LYS A 145 -13.06 1.11 -22.45
CA LYS A 145 -12.99 2.54 -22.16
C LYS A 145 -13.43 3.38 -23.38
N ARG A 146 -13.00 3.01 -24.59
CA ARG A 146 -13.42 3.66 -25.83
C ARG A 146 -14.90 3.46 -26.11
N ALA A 147 -15.43 2.26 -25.91
CA ALA A 147 -16.84 1.94 -26.08
C ALA A 147 -17.73 2.77 -25.14
N ARG A 148 -17.34 2.88 -23.85
CA ARG A 148 -18.03 3.74 -22.88
C ARG A 148 -17.98 5.22 -23.26
N MET A 149 -16.84 5.70 -23.73
CA MET A 149 -16.72 7.09 -24.21
C MET A 149 -17.64 7.36 -25.41
N LEU A 150 -17.71 6.43 -26.37
CA LEU A 150 -18.60 6.54 -27.53
C LEU A 150 -20.07 6.47 -27.15
N GLN A 151 -20.45 5.59 -26.22
CA GLN A 151 -21.82 5.53 -25.69
C GLN A 151 -22.22 6.86 -25.03
N CYS A 152 -21.35 7.41 -24.17
CA CYS A 152 -21.62 8.69 -23.52
C CYS A 152 -21.73 9.85 -24.53
N LYS A 153 -20.90 9.86 -25.58
CA LYS A 153 -21.02 10.84 -26.68
C LYS A 153 -22.32 10.66 -27.46
N ASN A 154 -22.71 9.44 -27.79
CA ASN A 154 -23.93 9.15 -28.52
C ASN A 154 -25.19 9.48 -27.71
N GLU A 155 -25.19 9.24 -26.41
CA GLU A 155 -26.30 9.65 -25.53
C GLU A 155 -26.43 11.18 -25.45
N LYS A 156 -25.30 11.91 -25.38
CA LYS A 156 -25.30 13.37 -25.46
C LYS A 156 -25.87 13.85 -26.80
N LEU A 157 -25.45 13.26 -27.92
CA LEU A 157 -25.95 13.60 -29.25
C LEU A 157 -27.44 13.29 -29.42
N LYS A 158 -27.92 12.14 -28.92
CA LYS A 158 -29.34 11.79 -28.95
C LYS A 158 -30.20 12.76 -28.14
N LYS A 159 -29.71 13.23 -26.98
CA LYS A 159 -30.40 14.25 -26.19
C LYS A 159 -30.50 15.60 -26.92
N LEU A 160 -29.48 15.97 -27.70
CA LEU A 160 -29.48 17.18 -28.52
C LEU A 160 -30.45 17.08 -29.72
N ILE A 161 -30.56 15.90 -30.34
CA ILE A 161 -31.43 15.69 -31.51
C ILE A 161 -32.92 15.57 -31.12
N LEU A 162 -33.23 14.90 -29.99
CA LEU A 162 -34.61 14.64 -29.57
C LEU A 162 -35.29 15.83 -28.87
N ASN A 163 -34.52 16.83 -28.41
CA ASN A 163 -35.04 18.07 -27.84
C ASN A 163 -34.38 19.29 -28.48
N PRO A 164 -34.82 19.73 -29.68
CA PRO A 164 -34.31 20.95 -30.30
C PRO A 164 -34.74 22.24 -29.57
N SER A 165 -35.67 22.14 -28.61
CA SER A 165 -36.40 23.28 -28.05
C SER A 165 -36.17 23.54 -26.54
N ALA A 166 -35.09 23.01 -25.94
CA ALA A 166 -34.81 23.20 -24.51
C ALA A 166 -33.39 23.72 -24.18
N GLU A 167 -32.65 24.26 -25.16
CA GLU A 167 -31.30 24.80 -24.92
C GLU A 167 -31.19 26.33 -25.01
N ALA A 168 -32.30 27.07 -25.00
CA ALA A 168 -32.25 28.53 -24.83
C ALA A 168 -31.97 28.97 -23.38
N SER A 169 -31.90 28.06 -22.39
CA SER A 169 -31.75 28.46 -20.98
C SER A 169 -30.72 27.67 -20.16
N LYS A 170 -29.89 26.81 -20.78
CA LYS A 170 -28.79 26.11 -20.09
C LYS A 170 -27.42 26.21 -20.77
N HIS A 171 -27.32 26.92 -21.88
CA HIS A 171 -26.05 27.11 -22.60
C HIS A 171 -25.14 28.20 -21.98
N ASP A 172 -25.60 28.91 -20.95
CA ASP A 172 -24.82 29.98 -20.29
C ASP A 172 -23.85 29.50 -19.21
N CYS A 173 -24.03 28.29 -18.67
CA CYS A 173 -23.24 27.84 -17.52
C CYS A 173 -22.06 26.90 -17.88
N GLN A 174 -22.16 26.13 -18.97
CA GLN A 174 -21.06 25.25 -19.44
C GLN A 174 -20.15 25.91 -20.48
N SER A 175 -20.67 26.84 -21.28
CA SER A 175 -19.84 27.59 -22.25
C SER A 175 -18.81 28.48 -21.54
N ASN A 176 -19.16 29.04 -20.38
CA ASN A 176 -18.29 29.95 -19.65
C ASN A 176 -17.05 29.24 -19.07
N LEU A 177 -17.20 28.03 -18.53
CA LEU A 177 -16.06 27.25 -18.02
C LEU A 177 -15.16 26.74 -19.15
N GLU A 178 -15.76 26.28 -20.25
CA GLU A 178 -14.98 25.82 -21.41
C GLU A 178 -14.23 26.97 -22.10
N ASN A 179 -14.84 28.16 -22.16
CA ASN A 179 -14.19 29.37 -22.65
C ASN A 179 -13.09 29.87 -21.71
N GLN A 180 -13.31 29.83 -20.39
CA GLN A 180 -12.27 30.15 -19.39
C GLN A 180 -11.07 29.19 -19.46
N LEU A 181 -11.32 27.90 -19.66
CA LEU A 181 -10.27 26.90 -19.83
C LEU A 181 -9.49 27.13 -21.13
N LYS A 182 -10.17 27.39 -22.25
CA LYS A 182 -9.52 27.68 -23.54
C LYS A 182 -8.70 28.96 -23.48
N ASP A 183 -9.24 30.03 -22.91
CA ASP A 183 -8.57 31.33 -22.78
C ASP A 183 -7.35 31.24 -21.84
N GLY A 184 -7.47 30.52 -20.73
CA GLY A 184 -6.38 30.27 -19.79
C GLY A 184 -5.24 29.44 -20.39
N ILE A 185 -5.57 28.37 -21.13
CA ILE A 185 -4.57 27.56 -21.85
C ILE A 185 -3.88 28.37 -22.95
N SER A 186 -4.63 29.19 -23.71
CA SER A 186 -4.06 30.04 -24.76
C SER A 186 -3.05 31.02 -24.19
N LYS A 187 -3.39 31.71 -23.09
CA LYS A 187 -2.49 32.66 -22.42
C LYS A 187 -1.22 32.00 -21.89
N LEU A 188 -1.33 30.79 -21.34
CA LEU A 188 -0.15 30.03 -20.91
C LEU A 188 0.74 29.65 -22.10
N TYR A 189 0.14 29.26 -23.22
CA TYR A 189 0.88 28.93 -24.43
C TYR A 189 1.57 30.16 -25.02
N ASP A 190 0.92 31.32 -25.04
CA ASP A 190 1.51 32.58 -25.52
C ASP A 190 2.72 33.01 -24.69
N ILE A 191 2.68 32.81 -23.36
CA ILE A 191 3.82 33.09 -22.46
C ILE A 191 4.98 32.13 -22.76
N ILE A 192 4.71 30.84 -22.91
CA ILE A 192 5.72 29.82 -23.24
C ILE A 192 6.33 30.07 -24.63
N TYR A 193 5.47 30.39 -25.60
CA TYR A 193 5.87 30.66 -26.97
C TYR A 193 6.71 31.93 -27.06
N SER A 194 6.32 33.02 -26.39
CA SER A 194 7.09 34.27 -26.36
C SER A 194 8.45 34.08 -25.68
N ALA A 195 8.51 33.27 -24.61
CA ALA A 195 9.76 32.96 -23.94
C ALA A 195 10.71 32.12 -24.82
N ASN A 196 10.18 31.18 -25.60
CA ASN A 196 10.98 30.20 -26.34
C ASN A 196 11.34 30.66 -27.76
N GLU A 197 10.43 31.33 -28.47
CA GLU A 197 10.64 31.74 -29.87
C GLU A 197 11.09 33.21 -30.00
N GLN A 198 10.71 34.08 -29.05
CA GLN A 198 11.09 35.50 -29.07
C GLN A 198 12.28 35.82 -28.14
N ASN A 199 12.90 34.81 -27.52
CA ASN A 199 14.00 34.94 -26.55
C ASN A 199 13.71 35.92 -25.41
N THR A 200 12.44 36.10 -25.04
CA THR A 200 12.08 36.94 -23.90
C THR A 200 12.39 36.20 -22.60
N VAL A 201 13.11 36.86 -21.70
CA VAL A 201 13.42 36.29 -20.39
C VAL A 201 12.13 36.27 -19.56
N ILE A 202 11.74 35.08 -19.08
CA ILE A 202 10.63 34.96 -18.12
C ILE A 202 11.09 35.60 -16.81
N ASP A 203 10.69 36.84 -16.59
CA ASP A 203 10.92 37.54 -15.34
C ASP A 203 9.98 37.04 -14.24
N HIS A 204 10.22 37.51 -13.01
CA HIS A 204 9.44 37.08 -11.86
C HIS A 204 7.95 37.46 -11.98
N GLN A 205 7.62 38.53 -12.72
CA GLN A 205 6.26 39.00 -12.91
C GLN A 205 5.49 38.10 -13.88
N LEU A 206 6.11 37.71 -15.00
CA LEU A 206 5.58 36.75 -15.96
C LEU A 206 5.38 35.36 -15.34
N LEU A 207 6.31 34.92 -14.50
CA LEU A 207 6.18 33.66 -13.77
C LEU A 207 4.99 33.67 -12.79
N LEU A 208 4.82 34.75 -12.02
CA LEU A 208 3.68 34.93 -11.12
C LEU A 208 2.35 34.97 -11.89
N LEU A 209 2.32 35.64 -13.05
CA LEU A 209 1.14 35.72 -13.90
C LEU A 209 0.77 34.35 -14.48
N ALA A 210 1.73 33.59 -15.00
CA ALA A 210 1.51 32.22 -15.47
C ALA A 210 1.01 31.30 -14.35
N THR A 211 1.59 31.41 -13.16
CA THR A 211 1.16 30.63 -11.97
C THR A 211 -0.26 30.98 -11.57
N LYS A 212 -0.64 32.26 -11.60
CA LYS A 212 -2.00 32.71 -11.30
C LYS A 212 -3.02 32.13 -12.30
N ILE A 213 -2.72 32.20 -13.60
CA ILE A 213 -3.56 31.62 -14.66
C ILE A 213 -3.71 30.10 -14.45
N TYR A 214 -2.62 29.41 -14.12
CA TYR A 214 -2.64 27.98 -13.86
C TYR A 214 -3.57 27.61 -12.69
N TYR A 215 -3.46 28.29 -11.54
CA TYR A 215 -4.34 28.00 -10.40
C TYR A 215 -5.79 28.40 -10.66
N GLU A 216 -6.03 29.49 -11.37
CA GLU A 216 -7.39 29.95 -11.72
C GLU A 216 -8.13 28.95 -12.63
N VAL A 217 -7.39 28.29 -13.51
CA VAL A 217 -7.93 27.37 -14.52
C VAL A 217 -8.00 25.92 -14.03
N PHE A 218 -7.04 25.47 -13.22
CA PHE A 218 -6.86 24.04 -12.89
C PHE A 218 -7.06 23.68 -11.41
N SER A 219 -7.23 24.64 -10.50
CA SER A 219 -7.32 24.37 -9.05
C SER A 219 -8.75 24.36 -8.47
N LYS A 220 -9.78 24.12 -9.30
CA LYS A 220 -11.17 23.94 -8.86
C LYS A 220 -11.56 22.47 -8.76
#